data_AF-A0A959EN66-F1
#
_entry.id   AF-A0A959EN66-F1
#
_cell.length_a   1.000
_cell.length_b   1.000
_cell.length_c   1.000
_cell.angle_alpha   90.00
_cell.angle_beta   90.00
_cell.angle_gamma   90.00
#
_symmetry.space_group_name_H-M   'P 1'
#
loop_
_entity.id
_entity.type
_entity.pdbx_description
1 polymer ?
#
loop_
_entity_poly.entity_id
_entity_poly.type
_entity_poly.pdbx_seq_one_letter_code
_entity_poly.pdbx_strand_id
1 'polypeptide(L)'
;GHGDTDTDSHFDLPVILHPRDRLDSIELFPFKVLAEQGIGSMMIAHLQVPALDTTAHLPTTLSRPTVTQVLREELGFDGLIVTDGLDMQGVRKYYEPGQIEAEALLAGNDILLLPPDVPAAYRAIRDYLRRGLLTEERIDESVRKVLKEKYRLGLLHPQAIELDHLEEDLNNTAALALKRRLIENSLTLVRNGRNLLPFREVDQGTMATL
;
A
#
# COMPACT_ATOMS: atom_id res chain seq x y z
N GLY A 1 -3.13 0.51 9.45
CA GLY A 1 -2.44 1.63 8.79
C GLY A 1 -1.07 1.82 9.40
N HIS A 2 -0.07 2.26 8.62
CA HIS A 2 1.34 2.37 9.03
C HIS A 2 1.67 3.70 9.76
N GLY A 3 0.70 4.59 9.96
CA GLY A 3 0.96 5.98 10.40
C GLY A 3 1.42 6.18 11.85
N ASP A 4 1.42 5.14 12.68
CA ASP A 4 1.84 5.20 14.10
C ASP A 4 2.92 4.16 14.40
N THR A 5 3.95 4.10 13.55
CA THR A 5 5.14 3.27 13.71
C THR A 5 6.37 4.15 13.85
N ASP A 6 7.29 3.79 14.74
CA ASP A 6 8.61 4.42 14.89
C ASP A 6 9.70 3.74 14.05
N THR A 7 9.37 2.61 13.43
CA THR A 7 10.28 1.74 12.69
C THR A 7 9.88 1.69 11.22
N ASP A 8 10.88 1.72 10.34
CA ASP A 8 10.69 1.60 8.89
C ASP A 8 10.71 0.13 8.47
N SER A 9 9.62 -0.30 7.82
CA SER A 9 9.40 -1.68 7.37
C SER A 9 10.41 -2.18 6.32
N HIS A 10 11.15 -1.27 5.67
CA HIS A 10 12.23 -1.65 4.76
C HIS A 10 13.40 -2.32 5.49
N PHE A 11 13.59 -2.04 6.79
CA PHE A 11 14.75 -2.51 7.56
C PHE A 11 14.39 -3.57 8.62
N ASP A 12 13.22 -3.45 9.26
CA ASP A 12 12.75 -4.42 10.26
C ASP A 12 11.22 -4.47 10.29
N LEU A 13 10.61 -5.42 11.01
CA LEU A 13 9.16 -5.55 11.09
C LEU A 13 8.57 -4.58 12.15
N PRO A 14 7.86 -3.50 11.77
CA PRO A 14 7.29 -2.57 12.73
C PRO A 14 6.14 -3.21 13.51
N VAL A 15 6.05 -2.93 14.81
CA VAL A 15 5.03 -3.52 15.69
C VAL A 15 4.04 -2.46 16.13
N ILE A 16 2.74 -2.71 15.96
CA ILE A 16 1.66 -1.87 16.48
C ILE A 16 0.99 -2.59 17.64
N LEU A 17 1.15 -2.05 18.85
CA LEU A 17 0.68 -2.65 20.11
C LEU A 17 -0.67 -2.10 20.59
N HIS A 18 -1.40 -1.38 19.73
CA HIS A 18 -2.68 -0.78 20.11
C HIS A 18 -3.78 -1.83 20.28
N PRO A 19 -4.71 -1.60 21.21
CA PRO A 19 -5.87 -2.48 21.39
C PRO A 19 -6.83 -2.37 20.20
N ARG A 20 -7.65 -3.40 20.02
CA ARG A 20 -8.54 -3.56 18.86
C ARG A 20 -9.52 -2.39 18.67
N ASP A 21 -10.09 -1.86 19.75
CA ASP A 21 -11.02 -0.72 19.75
C ASP A 21 -10.38 0.57 19.22
N ARG A 22 -9.10 0.80 19.56
CA ARG A 22 -8.33 1.89 18.97
C ARG A 22 -8.09 1.66 17.47
N LEU A 23 -7.65 0.46 17.10
CA LEU A 23 -7.43 0.10 15.69
C LEU A 23 -8.68 0.33 14.85
N ASP A 24 -9.85 -0.06 15.37
CA ASP A 24 -11.14 0.12 14.68
C ASP A 24 -11.50 1.61 14.48
N SER A 25 -11.17 2.47 15.46
CA SER A 25 -11.57 3.88 15.46
C SER A 25 -10.57 4.82 14.76
N ILE A 26 -9.29 4.45 14.64
CA ILE A 26 -8.25 5.30 14.07
C ILE A 26 -7.61 4.64 12.85
N GLU A 27 -6.91 3.52 13.01
CA GLU A 27 -6.07 2.98 11.94
C GLU A 27 -6.86 2.25 10.83
N LEU A 28 -7.98 1.60 11.16
CA LEU A 28 -8.85 0.87 10.22
C LEU A 28 -9.99 1.76 9.68
N PHE A 29 -10.36 2.82 10.40
CA PHE A 29 -11.49 3.69 10.03
C PHE A 29 -11.39 4.24 8.58
N PRO A 30 -10.26 4.79 8.11
CA PRO A 30 -10.14 5.24 6.73
C PRO A 30 -10.33 4.11 5.71
N PHE A 31 -9.84 2.89 6.01
CA PHE A 31 -9.97 1.74 5.12
C PHE A 31 -11.41 1.26 5.04
N LYS A 32 -12.13 1.26 6.17
CA LYS A 32 -13.57 0.97 6.19
C LYS A 32 -14.33 1.90 5.26
N VAL A 33 -14.11 3.21 5.38
CA VAL A 33 -14.76 4.22 4.52
C VAL A 33 -14.40 3.99 3.05
N LEU A 34 -13.12 3.74 2.74
CA LEU A 34 -12.68 3.49 1.36
C LEU A 34 -13.27 2.21 0.76
N ALA A 35 -13.43 1.15 1.55
CA ALA A 35 -14.10 -0.08 1.12
C ALA A 35 -15.58 0.19 0.81
N GLU A 36 -16.29 0.91 1.68
CA GLU A 36 -17.69 1.32 1.47
C GLU A 36 -17.86 2.22 0.23
N GLN A 37 -16.85 3.02 -0.12
CA GLN A 37 -16.86 3.87 -1.32
C GLN A 37 -16.37 3.15 -2.59
N GLY A 38 -16.02 1.86 -2.52
CA GLY A 38 -15.66 1.06 -3.69
C GLY A 38 -14.26 1.34 -4.26
N ILE A 39 -13.27 1.61 -3.40
CA ILE A 39 -11.86 1.70 -3.84
C ILE A 39 -11.45 0.43 -4.59
N GLY A 40 -10.69 0.57 -5.69
CA GLY A 40 -10.39 -0.56 -6.58
C GLY A 40 -9.36 -1.57 -6.03
N SER A 41 -8.44 -1.10 -5.17
CA SER A 41 -7.39 -1.93 -4.60
C SER A 41 -6.91 -1.39 -3.26
N MET A 42 -6.46 -2.28 -2.38
CA MET A 42 -5.76 -1.93 -1.14
C MET A 42 -4.47 -2.71 -1.00
N MET A 43 -3.44 -2.04 -0.47
CA MET A 43 -2.15 -2.65 -0.19
C MET A 43 -2.04 -3.01 1.29
N ILE A 44 -1.53 -4.21 1.59
CA ILE A 44 -1.24 -4.65 2.95
C ILE A 44 0.22 -4.35 3.28
N ALA A 45 0.45 -3.50 4.27
CA ALA A 45 1.78 -3.21 4.80
C ALA A 45 2.34 -4.41 5.59
N HIS A 46 3.66 -4.52 5.69
CA HIS A 46 4.33 -5.52 6.53
C HIS A 46 4.45 -5.01 7.96
N LEU A 47 3.46 -5.30 8.81
CA LEU A 47 3.42 -4.89 10.22
C LEU A 47 3.17 -6.10 11.10
N GLN A 48 3.65 -6.11 12.34
CA GLN A 48 3.16 -7.03 13.35
C GLN A 48 2.08 -6.33 14.19
N VAL A 49 0.86 -6.88 14.22
CA VAL A 49 -0.26 -6.28 14.96
C VAL A 49 -0.91 -7.34 15.85
N PRO A 50 -0.42 -7.52 17.09
CA PRO A 50 -0.87 -8.59 17.99
C PRO A 50 -2.38 -8.60 18.29
N ALA A 51 -3.03 -7.43 18.22
CA ALA A 51 -4.47 -7.30 18.41
C ALA A 51 -5.31 -7.85 17.24
N LEU A 52 -4.71 -8.07 16.06
CA LEU A 52 -5.35 -8.71 14.91
C LEU A 52 -4.90 -10.16 14.75
N ASP A 53 -3.63 -10.45 15.06
CA ASP A 53 -3.06 -11.80 15.01
C ASP A 53 -1.99 -11.97 16.08
N THR A 54 -2.20 -12.90 17.01
CA THR A 54 -1.30 -13.14 18.14
C THR A 54 -0.03 -13.90 17.76
N THR A 55 0.11 -14.33 16.50
CA THR A 55 1.28 -15.07 16.03
C THR A 55 2.52 -14.18 16.07
N ALA A 56 3.54 -14.60 16.82
CA ALA A 56 4.76 -13.84 16.98
C ALA A 56 5.51 -13.70 15.64
N HIS A 57 6.00 -12.48 15.35
CA HIS A 57 6.77 -12.14 14.15
C HIS A 57 6.06 -12.42 12.82
N LEU A 58 4.73 -12.57 12.83
CA LEU A 58 3.95 -12.73 11.60
C LEU A 58 3.57 -11.35 11.05
N PRO A 59 4.01 -10.98 9.84
CA PRO A 59 3.57 -9.75 9.19
C PRO A 59 2.10 -9.83 8.80
N THR A 60 1.39 -8.71 8.87
CA THR A 60 -0.01 -8.58 8.49
C THR A 60 -0.30 -9.05 7.07
N THR A 61 0.65 -8.88 6.15
CA THR A 61 0.58 -9.38 4.77
C THR A 61 0.44 -10.90 4.67
N LEU A 62 0.96 -11.64 5.65
CA LEU A 62 0.90 -13.11 5.71
C LEU A 62 -0.17 -13.59 6.71
N SER A 63 -0.89 -12.68 7.36
CA SER A 63 -1.89 -13.00 8.38
C SER A 63 -3.28 -13.15 7.76
N ARG A 64 -3.80 -14.39 7.75
CA ARG A 64 -5.20 -14.65 7.37
C ARG A 64 -6.22 -13.89 8.24
N PRO A 65 -6.06 -13.80 9.58
CA PRO A 65 -6.92 -12.93 10.40
C PRO A 65 -6.94 -11.48 9.91
N THR A 66 -5.80 -10.91 9.52
CA THR A 66 -5.76 -9.53 9.04
C THR A 66 -6.34 -9.39 7.63
N VAL A 67 -5.85 -10.18 6.67
CA VAL A 67 -6.16 -10.02 5.25
C VAL A 67 -7.56 -10.54 4.91
N THR A 68 -7.91 -11.73 5.40
CA THR A 68 -9.21 -12.34 5.10
C THR A 68 -10.28 -11.90 6.10
N GLN A 69 -10.07 -12.09 7.40
CA GLN A 69 -11.15 -11.86 8.37
C GLN A 69 -11.42 -10.36 8.53
N VAL A 70 -10.41 -9.55 8.81
CA VAL A 70 -10.62 -8.10 8.98
C VAL A 70 -10.93 -7.42 7.65
N LEU A 71 -10.01 -7.44 6.69
CA LEU A 71 -10.18 -6.63 5.49
C LEU A 71 -11.34 -7.12 4.60
N ARG A 72 -11.40 -8.42 4.30
CA ARG A 72 -12.42 -8.94 3.38
C ARG A 72 -13.77 -9.20 4.06
N GLU A 73 -13.80 -9.87 5.21
CA GLU A 73 -15.05 -10.28 5.86
C GLU A 73 -15.67 -9.14 6.70
N GLU A 74 -14.91 -8.51 7.60
CA GLU A 74 -15.42 -7.47 8.51
C GLU A 74 -15.59 -6.11 7.84
N LEU A 75 -14.60 -5.65 7.07
CA LEU A 75 -14.68 -4.38 6.34
C LEU A 75 -15.39 -4.50 4.99
N GLY A 76 -15.71 -5.72 4.53
CA GLY A 76 -16.45 -5.97 3.30
C GLY A 76 -15.71 -5.60 2.03
N PHE A 77 -14.37 -5.60 2.02
CA PHE A 77 -13.58 -5.22 0.86
C PHE A 77 -13.56 -6.32 -0.22
N ASP A 78 -14.04 -5.98 -1.43
CA ASP A 78 -14.09 -6.89 -2.60
C ASP A 78 -13.13 -6.48 -3.74
N GLY A 79 -12.36 -5.40 -3.56
CA GLY A 79 -11.35 -4.96 -4.53
C GLY A 79 -10.07 -5.82 -4.51
N LEU A 80 -9.06 -5.48 -5.30
CA LEU A 80 -7.79 -6.21 -5.33
C LEU A 80 -6.98 -6.00 -4.05
N ILE A 81 -6.55 -7.09 -3.41
CA ILE A 81 -5.64 -7.06 -2.27
C ILE A 81 -4.22 -7.28 -2.79
N VAL A 82 -3.33 -6.34 -2.54
CA VAL A 82 -1.95 -6.34 -3.02
C VAL A 82 -1.01 -6.37 -1.83
N THR A 83 0.04 -7.17 -1.88
CA THR A 83 1.10 -7.10 -0.86
C THR A 83 1.88 -5.79 -1.03
N ASP A 84 2.49 -5.28 0.04
CA ASP A 84 3.67 -4.42 -0.11
C ASP A 84 4.85 -5.23 -0.69
N GLY A 85 5.95 -4.57 -1.05
CA GLY A 85 7.11 -5.21 -1.68
C GLY A 85 7.63 -6.42 -0.90
N LEU A 86 7.59 -7.61 -1.50
CA LEU A 86 8.01 -8.87 -0.85
C LEU A 86 9.54 -9.02 -0.78
N ASP A 87 10.27 -8.13 -1.44
CA ASP A 87 11.73 -8.01 -1.36
C ASP A 87 12.22 -7.26 -0.11
N MET A 88 11.32 -6.59 0.62
CA MET A 88 11.63 -5.85 1.85
C MET A 88 12.18 -6.76 2.96
N GLN A 89 13.18 -6.28 3.72
CA GLN A 89 13.88 -7.12 4.70
C GLN A 89 13.00 -7.53 5.88
N GLY A 90 12.06 -6.67 6.30
CA GLY A 90 11.17 -6.91 7.44
C GLY A 90 10.29 -8.17 7.32
N VAL A 91 9.96 -8.60 6.11
CA VAL A 91 9.22 -9.85 5.85
C VAL A 91 10.16 -11.02 5.53
N ARG A 92 11.29 -10.78 4.85
CA ARG A 92 12.11 -11.85 4.28
C ARG A 92 12.98 -12.61 5.28
N LYS A 93 13.32 -11.98 6.41
CA LYS A 93 14.31 -12.51 7.38
C LYS A 93 13.95 -13.88 7.98
N TYR A 94 12.67 -14.24 8.01
CA TYR A 94 12.16 -15.40 8.73
C TYR A 94 11.68 -16.55 7.82
N TYR A 95 11.85 -16.42 6.50
CA TYR A 95 11.23 -17.33 5.54
C TYR A 95 12.21 -17.78 4.46
N GLU A 96 12.01 -19.01 3.99
CA GLU A 96 12.73 -19.55 2.85
C GLU A 96 12.27 -18.88 1.53
N PRO A 97 13.12 -18.85 0.48
CA PRO A 97 12.74 -18.30 -0.81
C PRO A 97 11.46 -18.92 -1.37
N GLY A 98 10.51 -18.08 -1.80
CA GLY A 98 9.23 -18.52 -2.36
C GLY A 98 8.13 -18.80 -1.32
N GLN A 99 8.48 -18.96 -0.04
CA GLN A 99 7.52 -19.29 1.01
C GLN A 99 6.58 -18.12 1.30
N ILE A 100 7.11 -16.89 1.37
CA ILE A 100 6.30 -15.68 1.66
C ILE A 100 5.23 -15.45 0.59
N GLU A 101 5.50 -15.76 -0.66
CA GLU A 101 4.57 -15.65 -1.78
C GLU A 101 3.39 -16.63 -1.63
N ALA A 102 3.69 -17.88 -1.25
CA ALA A 102 2.66 -18.89 -1.03
C ALA A 102 1.81 -18.56 0.21
N GLU A 103 2.44 -18.11 1.30
CA GLU A 103 1.75 -17.67 2.52
C GLU A 103 0.89 -16.43 2.28
N ALA A 104 1.35 -15.46 1.48
CA ALA A 104 0.57 -14.27 1.14
C ALA A 104 -0.70 -14.62 0.35
N LEU A 105 -0.63 -15.54 -0.61
CA LEU A 105 -1.82 -16.03 -1.33
C LEU A 105 -2.78 -16.76 -0.39
N LEU A 106 -2.23 -17.58 0.52
CA LEU A 106 -2.99 -18.30 1.54
C LEU A 106 -3.70 -17.35 2.53
N ALA A 107 -3.04 -16.24 2.88
CA ALA A 107 -3.61 -15.20 3.74
C ALA A 107 -4.80 -14.47 3.08
N GLY A 108 -4.86 -14.45 1.75
CA GLY A 108 -5.95 -13.83 0.98
C GLY A 108 -5.52 -12.73 0.01
N ASN A 109 -4.22 -12.50 -0.20
CA ASN A 109 -3.75 -11.53 -1.19
C ASN A 109 -4.02 -12.02 -2.62
N ASP A 110 -4.27 -11.08 -3.53
CA ASP A 110 -4.54 -11.36 -4.95
C ASP A 110 -3.31 -11.11 -5.84
N ILE A 111 -2.51 -10.10 -5.49
CA ILE A 111 -1.31 -9.71 -6.25
C ILE A 111 -0.12 -9.66 -5.30
N LEU A 112 0.96 -10.34 -5.72
CA LEU A 112 2.24 -10.37 -5.02
C LEU A 112 3.17 -9.34 -5.65
N LEU A 113 3.48 -8.28 -4.91
CA LEU A 113 4.32 -7.17 -5.39
C LEU A 113 5.80 -7.48 -5.14
N LEU A 114 6.63 -7.30 -6.18
CA LEU A 114 8.09 -7.45 -6.13
C LEU A 114 8.59 -8.75 -5.45
N PRO A 115 8.14 -9.95 -5.88
CA PRO A 115 8.71 -11.19 -5.39
C PRO A 115 10.22 -11.26 -5.73
N PRO A 116 11.11 -11.52 -4.76
CA PRO A 116 12.56 -11.48 -4.98
C PRO A 116 13.08 -12.58 -5.91
N ASP A 117 12.41 -13.73 -5.97
CA ASP A 117 12.75 -14.85 -6.87
C ASP A 117 11.45 -15.49 -7.40
N VAL A 118 11.01 -15.03 -8.57
CA VAL A 118 9.79 -15.53 -9.24
C VAL A 118 9.84 -17.05 -9.51
N PRO A 119 10.93 -17.64 -10.05
CA PRO A 119 11.04 -19.09 -10.17
C PRO A 119 10.89 -19.85 -8.84
N ALA A 120 11.45 -19.37 -7.74
CA ALA A 120 11.30 -19.99 -6.42
C ALA A 120 9.85 -19.88 -5.91
N ALA A 121 9.25 -18.70 -6.01
CA ALA A 121 7.83 -18.47 -5.67
C ALA A 121 6.91 -19.44 -6.43
N TYR A 122 7.11 -19.58 -7.74
CA TYR A 122 6.34 -20.51 -8.55
C TYR A 122 6.45 -21.96 -8.04
N ARG A 123 7.67 -22.43 -7.74
CA ARG A 123 7.89 -23.79 -7.20
C ARG A 123 7.22 -23.98 -5.84
N ALA A 124 7.32 -22.99 -4.95
CA ALA A 124 6.71 -23.03 -3.62
C ALA A 124 5.17 -23.07 -3.69
N ILE A 125 4.56 -22.21 -4.51
CA ILE A 125 3.09 -22.21 -4.72
C ILE A 125 2.64 -23.57 -5.29
N ARG A 126 3.37 -24.14 -6.25
CA ARG A 126 3.09 -25.48 -6.77
C ARG A 126 3.24 -26.58 -5.71
N ASP A 127 4.14 -26.42 -4.74
CA ASP A 127 4.26 -27.33 -3.59
C ASP A 127 3.07 -27.21 -2.64
N TYR A 128 2.64 -25.99 -2.32
CA TYR A 128 1.47 -25.73 -1.47
C TYR A 128 0.20 -26.32 -2.07
N LEU A 129 -0.01 -26.18 -3.39
CA LEU A 129 -1.10 -26.83 -4.12
C LEU A 129 -1.02 -28.36 -4.03
N ARG A 130 0.16 -28.95 -4.28
CA ARG A 130 0.35 -30.42 -4.21
C ARG A 130 0.10 -30.97 -2.81
N ARG A 131 0.41 -30.21 -1.77
CA ARG A 131 0.21 -30.57 -0.36
C ARG A 131 -1.19 -30.25 0.15
N GLY A 132 -2.04 -29.62 -0.64
CA GLY A 132 -3.38 -29.19 -0.24
C GLY A 132 -3.41 -28.05 0.78
N LEU A 133 -2.30 -27.33 0.96
CA LEU A 133 -2.25 -26.12 1.80
C LEU A 133 -2.93 -24.94 1.10
N LEU A 134 -2.90 -24.93 -0.23
CA LEU A 134 -3.57 -23.97 -1.08
C LEU A 134 -4.44 -24.73 -2.08
N THR A 135 -5.60 -24.17 -2.45
CA THR A 135 -6.53 -24.81 -3.40
C THR A 135 -6.55 -24.06 -4.74
N GLU A 136 -6.89 -24.75 -5.82
CA GLU A 136 -7.03 -24.11 -7.13
C GLU A 136 -8.13 -23.03 -7.10
N GLU A 137 -9.21 -23.25 -6.36
CA GLU A 137 -10.31 -22.29 -6.22
C GLU A 137 -9.83 -20.97 -5.61
N ARG A 138 -8.88 -21.01 -4.66
CA ARG A 138 -8.31 -19.80 -4.06
C ARG A 138 -7.47 -19.02 -5.07
N ILE A 139 -6.71 -19.70 -5.93
CA ILE A 139 -5.97 -19.04 -7.02
C ILE A 139 -6.94 -18.46 -8.05
N ASP A 140 -7.94 -19.24 -8.46
CA ASP A 140 -8.93 -18.83 -9.45
C ASP A 140 -9.73 -17.61 -9.02
N GLU A 141 -10.02 -17.49 -7.72
CA GLU A 141 -10.62 -16.29 -7.14
C GLU A 141 -9.75 -15.04 -7.40
N SER A 142 -8.46 -15.09 -7.04
CA SER A 142 -7.53 -13.99 -7.26
C SER A 142 -7.38 -13.66 -8.75
N VAL A 143 -7.19 -14.68 -9.59
CA VAL A 143 -7.06 -14.53 -11.05
C VAL A 143 -8.31 -13.90 -11.65
N ARG A 144 -9.51 -14.31 -11.22
CA ARG A 144 -10.78 -13.74 -11.67
C ARG A 144 -10.87 -12.25 -11.33
N LYS A 145 -10.48 -11.84 -10.12
CA LYS A 145 -10.45 -10.42 -9.72
C LYS A 145 -9.47 -9.62 -10.58
N VAL A 146 -8.27 -10.15 -10.81
CA VAL A 146 -7.27 -9.50 -11.68
C VAL A 146 -7.78 -9.35 -13.11
N LEU A 147 -8.39 -10.39 -13.68
CA LEU A 147 -8.94 -10.34 -15.03
C LEU A 147 -10.15 -9.39 -15.14
N LYS A 148 -11.02 -9.37 -14.12
CA LYS A 148 -12.14 -8.42 -14.02
C LYS A 148 -11.65 -6.97 -14.05
N GLU A 149 -10.61 -6.64 -13.28
CA GLU A 149 -10.04 -5.29 -13.28
C GLU A 149 -9.33 -4.95 -14.60
N LYS A 150 -8.58 -5.89 -15.20
CA LYS A 150 -8.01 -5.70 -16.54
C LYS A 150 -9.07 -5.41 -17.60
N TYR A 151 -10.20 -6.11 -17.54
CA TYR A 151 -11.35 -5.86 -18.41
C TYR A 151 -11.97 -4.49 -18.16
N ARG A 152 -12.22 -4.15 -16.88
CA ARG A 152 -12.80 -2.86 -16.47
C ARG A 152 -11.96 -1.66 -16.92
N LEU A 153 -10.64 -1.79 -16.88
CA LEU A 153 -9.68 -0.77 -17.29
C LEU A 153 -9.46 -0.70 -18.81
N GLY A 154 -10.11 -1.57 -19.60
CA GLY A 154 -9.97 -1.58 -21.06
C GLY A 154 -8.65 -2.14 -21.58
N LEU A 155 -7.86 -2.82 -20.74
CA LEU A 155 -6.51 -3.30 -21.09
C LEU A 155 -6.49 -4.47 -22.09
N LEU A 156 -7.66 -5.00 -22.46
CA LEU A 156 -7.79 -6.00 -23.52
C LEU A 156 -7.74 -5.40 -24.94
N HIS A 157 -7.81 -4.07 -25.04
CA HIS A 157 -7.66 -3.34 -26.29
C HIS A 157 -6.42 -2.45 -26.16
N PRO A 158 -5.28 -2.85 -26.75
CA PRO A 158 -4.07 -2.04 -26.73
C PRO A 158 -4.37 -0.64 -27.26
N GLN A 159 -4.06 0.37 -26.45
CA GLN A 159 -4.15 1.77 -26.86
C GLN A 159 -2.79 2.21 -27.39
N ALA A 160 -2.78 2.81 -28.58
CA ALA A 160 -1.61 3.57 -29.03
C ALA A 160 -1.53 4.84 -28.19
N ILE A 161 -0.38 5.09 -27.57
CA ILE A 161 -0.12 6.31 -26.83
C ILE A 161 0.67 7.22 -27.77
N GLU A 162 0.14 8.42 -28.01
CA GLU A 162 0.88 9.47 -28.71
C GLU A 162 1.99 9.98 -27.80
N LEU A 163 3.23 9.90 -28.27
CA LEU A 163 4.40 10.31 -27.50
C LEU A 163 4.93 11.70 -27.92
N ASP A 164 4.43 12.22 -29.04
CA ASP A 164 4.73 13.57 -29.48
C ASP A 164 4.23 14.57 -28.42
N HIS A 165 5.10 15.46 -27.96
CA HIS A 165 4.82 16.46 -26.91
C HIS A 165 4.43 15.90 -25.53
N LEU A 166 4.81 14.65 -25.22
CA LEU A 166 4.47 14.01 -23.95
C LEU A 166 4.88 14.84 -22.72
N GLU A 167 6.06 15.46 -22.73
CA GLU A 167 6.53 16.26 -21.60
C GLU A 167 5.65 17.51 -21.39
N GLU A 168 5.26 18.18 -22.47
CA GLU A 168 4.37 19.34 -22.43
C GLU A 168 2.96 18.97 -21.99
N ASP A 169 2.44 17.82 -22.44
CA ASP A 169 1.11 17.32 -22.05
C ASP A 169 1.06 16.98 -20.56
N LEU A 170 2.09 16.30 -20.04
CA LEU A 170 2.22 15.97 -18.62
C LEU A 170 2.42 17.22 -17.75
N ASN A 171 3.07 18.26 -18.28
CA ASN A 171 3.42 19.48 -17.55
C ASN A 171 2.71 20.74 -18.09
N ASN A 172 1.49 20.57 -18.59
CA ASN A 172 0.76 21.67 -19.21
C ASN A 172 0.47 22.83 -18.22
N THR A 173 0.11 23.99 -18.76
CA THR A 173 -0.12 25.20 -17.97
C THR A 173 -1.19 25.02 -16.88
N ALA A 174 -2.23 24.21 -17.13
CA ALA A 174 -3.27 23.94 -16.14
C ALA A 174 -2.75 23.11 -14.96
N ALA A 175 -1.94 22.08 -15.23
CA ALA A 175 -1.28 21.27 -14.20
C ALA A 175 -0.32 22.11 -13.36
N LEU A 176 0.49 22.97 -13.98
CA LEU A 176 1.40 23.87 -13.27
C LEU A 176 0.67 24.91 -12.43
N ALA A 177 -0.43 25.49 -12.94
CA ALA A 177 -1.28 26.41 -12.18
C ALA A 177 -1.94 25.73 -10.97
N LEU A 178 -2.44 24.50 -11.15
CA LEU A 178 -2.99 23.71 -10.05
C LEU A 178 -1.91 23.39 -9.00
N LYS A 179 -0.72 22.92 -9.43
CA LYS A 179 0.42 22.66 -8.54
C LYS A 179 0.77 23.87 -7.70
N ARG A 180 0.86 25.05 -8.32
CA ARG A 180 1.14 26.30 -7.61
C ARG A 180 0.06 26.62 -6.56
N ARG A 181 -1.21 26.51 -6.91
CA ARG A 181 -2.32 26.72 -5.98
C ARG A 181 -2.29 25.74 -4.81
N LEU A 182 -2.00 24.46 -5.06
CA LEU A 182 -1.89 23.45 -4.00
C LEU A 182 -0.75 23.79 -3.04
N ILE A 183 0.43 24.17 -3.56
CA ILE A 183 1.57 24.59 -2.74
C ILE A 183 1.20 25.81 -1.90
N GLU A 184 0.67 26.87 -2.51
CA GLU A 184 0.25 28.11 -1.82
C GLU A 184 -0.72 27.83 -0.66
N ASN A 185 -1.67 26.91 -0.86
CA ASN A 185 -2.66 26.55 0.17
C ASN A 185 -2.15 25.52 1.21
N SER A 186 -1.06 24.81 0.93
CA SER A 186 -0.44 23.88 1.89
C SER A 186 0.49 24.56 2.90
N LEU A 187 1.00 25.75 2.58
CA LEU A 187 1.92 26.48 3.45
C LEU A 187 1.22 26.89 4.74
N THR A 188 1.73 26.42 5.88
CA THR A 188 1.17 26.71 7.20
C THR A 188 2.15 27.55 8.01
N LEU A 189 1.74 28.77 8.37
CA LEU A 189 2.55 29.66 9.20
C LEU A 189 2.42 29.26 10.68
N VAL A 190 3.38 28.45 11.16
CA VAL A 190 3.37 27.95 12.56
C VAL A 190 3.61 29.07 13.57
N ARG A 191 4.44 30.06 13.23
CA ARG A 191 4.76 31.19 14.13
C ARG A 191 5.11 32.45 13.33
N ASN A 192 4.51 33.58 13.70
CA ASN A 192 4.85 34.91 13.15
C ASN A 192 5.15 35.91 14.27
N GLY A 193 6.15 35.61 15.07
CA GLY A 193 6.54 36.49 16.18
C GLY A 193 6.95 37.87 15.68
N ARG A 194 6.50 38.93 16.35
CA ARG A 194 6.75 40.35 15.99
C ARG A 194 6.21 40.76 14.62
N ASN A 195 5.29 39.99 14.03
CA ASN A 195 4.67 40.28 12.72
C ASN A 195 5.70 40.55 11.61
N LEU A 196 6.78 39.76 11.58
CA LEU A 196 7.86 39.91 10.60
C LEU A 196 7.41 39.55 9.17
N LEU A 197 6.43 38.66 9.04
CA LEU A 197 5.86 38.29 7.75
C LEU A 197 4.53 39.04 7.50
N PRO A 198 4.26 39.44 6.23
CA PRO A 198 5.19 39.37 5.09
C PRO A 198 6.33 40.37 5.24
N PHE A 199 7.51 40.02 4.72
CA PHE A 199 8.66 40.93 4.72
C PHE A 199 8.29 42.21 3.96
N ARG A 200 8.56 43.35 4.59
CA ARG A 200 8.45 44.69 3.98
C ARG A 200 9.87 45.13 3.64
N GLU A 201 10.09 45.71 2.46
CA GLU A 201 11.42 46.23 2.03
C GLU A 201 12.48 45.17 1.75
N VAL A 202 12.09 44.07 1.08
CA VAL A 202 12.99 42.96 0.68
C VAL A 202 14.19 43.45 -0.17
N ASP A 203 14.00 44.55 -0.91
CA ASP A 203 15.00 45.14 -1.81
C ASP A 203 16.06 46.00 -1.08
N GLN A 204 15.88 46.29 0.22
CA GLN A 204 16.75 47.19 0.98
C GLN A 204 17.75 46.47 1.90
N GLY A 205 17.83 45.14 1.81
CA GLY A 205 18.72 44.33 2.65
C GLY A 205 19.34 43.15 1.91
N THR A 206 20.32 42.53 2.55
CA THR A 206 20.93 41.29 2.07
C THR A 206 20.16 40.10 2.65
N MET A 207 19.63 39.24 1.80
CA MET A 207 19.05 37.96 2.22
C MET A 207 20.12 36.86 2.13
N ALA A 208 20.31 36.11 3.21
CA ALA A 208 21.06 34.86 3.18
C ALA A 208 20.08 33.69 3.02
N THR A 209 20.40 32.74 2.13
CA THR A 209 19.61 31.52 1.92
C THR A 209 20.48 30.30 2.21
N LEU A 210 19.87 29.21 2.69
CA LEU A 210 20.51 27.91 2.87
C LEU A 210 20.36 27.05 1.61
#